data_AF-A0A2E0XCC0-F1
#
_entry.id   AF-A0A2E0XCC0-F1
#
_cell.length_a   1.000
_cell.length_b   1.000
_cell.length_c   1.000
_cell.angle_alpha   90.00
_cell.angle_beta   90.00
_cell.angle_gamma   90.00
#
_symmetry.space_group_name_H-M   'P 1'
#
loop_
_entity.id
_entity.type
_entity.pdbx_description
1 polymer ?
#
loop_
_entity_poly.entity_id
_entity_poly.type
_entity_poly.pdbx_seq_one_letter_code
_entity_poly.pdbx_strand_id
1 'polypeptide(L)'
;MVRSLAPARPPSFFTPDREPGFCWLISTRRTWAKNLSHHRKGGGTASIFMADVTQSDQCQAMADEVVSRYGSIDILSNNVGIGSAGTVLDAEESEWDRVLDVNLKSMFLTSKFVIPRMIETCTLGGLIINIASIDGMRANWWPNISYAVSKAGAIAA
;
A
#
# COMPACT_ATOMS: atom_id res chain seq x y z
N MET A 1 -16.23 45.14 15.03
CA MET A 1 -16.79 43.81 15.38
C MET A 1 -16.16 42.78 14.45
N VAL A 2 -15.03 42.18 14.85
CA VAL A 2 -14.29 41.20 14.04
C VAL A 2 -14.96 39.85 14.25
N ARG A 3 -15.61 39.31 13.20
CA ARG A 3 -16.15 37.95 13.22
C ARG A 3 -14.99 36.96 13.12
N SER A 4 -14.74 36.25 14.20
CA SER A 4 -13.89 35.05 14.22
C SER A 4 -14.50 34.00 13.28
N LEU A 5 -13.79 33.67 12.20
CA LEU A 5 -14.07 32.51 11.38
C LEU A 5 -13.38 31.32 12.06
N ALA A 6 -14.13 30.50 12.77
CA ALA A 6 -13.64 29.21 13.22
C ALA A 6 -13.23 28.38 11.98
N PRO A 7 -12.08 27.69 12.00
CA PRO A 7 -11.68 26.83 10.89
C PRO A 7 -12.72 25.72 10.71
N ALA A 8 -13.10 25.46 9.46
CA ALA A 8 -14.02 24.38 9.11
C ALA A 8 -13.48 23.04 9.66
N ARG A 9 -14.34 22.29 10.35
CA ARG A 9 -14.02 20.93 10.82
C ARG A 9 -13.67 20.08 9.59
N PRO A 10 -12.55 19.34 9.60
CA PRO A 10 -12.27 18.40 8.51
C PRO A 10 -13.42 17.38 8.41
N PRO A 11 -13.82 16.98 7.20
CA PRO A 11 -14.88 16.00 7.02
C PRO A 11 -14.50 14.69 7.75
N SER A 12 -15.45 14.12 8.49
CA SER A 12 -15.23 12.85 9.17
C SER A 12 -15.12 11.71 8.14
N PHE A 13 -14.03 10.95 8.19
CA PHE A 13 -13.77 9.80 7.30
C PHE A 13 -14.83 8.68 7.37
N PHE A 14 -15.67 8.68 8.41
CA PHE A 14 -16.71 7.68 8.63
C PHE A 14 -18.08 8.35 8.55
N THR A 15 -18.72 8.31 7.38
CA THR A 15 -20.15 8.59 7.25
C THR A 15 -20.93 7.29 7.48
N PRO A 16 -21.97 7.29 8.34
CA PRO A 16 -22.77 6.09 8.64
C PRO A 16 -23.48 5.47 7.42
N ASP A 17 -23.64 6.23 6.35
CA ASP A 17 -24.47 5.87 5.19
C ASP A 17 -23.68 5.24 4.03
N ARG A 18 -22.37 4.96 4.19
CA ARG A 18 -21.59 4.22 3.19
C ARG A 18 -21.85 2.72 3.30
N GLU A 19 -22.29 2.12 2.18
CA GLU A 19 -22.34 0.67 1.96
C GLU A 19 -21.08 -0.03 2.49
N PRO A 20 -21.18 -1.27 3.02
CA PRO A 20 -20.12 -1.91 3.78
C PRO A 20 -18.80 -1.95 2.99
N GLY A 21 -17.74 -1.44 3.63
CA GLY A 21 -16.42 -1.22 3.01
C GLY A 21 -15.90 -2.44 2.24
N PHE A 22 -15.59 -2.23 0.97
CA PHE A 22 -14.97 -3.22 0.12
C PHE A 22 -13.47 -3.32 0.46
N CYS A 23 -12.98 -4.54 0.64
CA CYS A 23 -11.57 -4.79 0.96
C CYS A 23 -10.91 -5.55 -0.18
N TRP A 24 -9.82 -5.03 -0.72
CA TRP A 24 -9.13 -5.66 -1.83
C TRP A 24 -7.79 -6.22 -1.38
N LEU A 25 -7.51 -7.46 -1.80
CA LEU A 25 -6.31 -8.19 -1.40
C LEU A 25 -5.47 -8.50 -2.64
N ILE A 26 -4.27 -7.92 -2.67
CA ILE A 26 -3.25 -8.22 -3.67
C ILE A 26 -2.39 -9.35 -3.13
N SER A 27 -2.21 -10.41 -3.92
CA SER A 27 -1.19 -11.40 -3.62
C SER A 27 -0.67 -12.04 -4.90
N THR A 28 0.65 -12.19 -5.01
CA THR A 28 1.27 -13.06 -6.02
C THR A 28 1.11 -14.54 -5.68
N ARG A 29 0.65 -14.89 -4.47
CA ARG A 29 0.50 -16.28 -3.99
C ARG A 29 -0.98 -16.65 -3.81
N ARG A 30 -1.48 -17.45 -4.75
CA ARG A 30 -2.89 -17.90 -4.84
C ARG A 30 -3.43 -18.56 -3.56
N THR A 31 -2.59 -19.26 -2.79
CA THR A 31 -3.00 -19.94 -1.55
C THR A 31 -3.26 -18.97 -0.40
N TRP A 32 -2.45 -17.93 -0.27
CA TRP A 32 -2.60 -16.89 0.76
C TRP A 32 -3.84 -16.04 0.51
N ALA A 33 -4.07 -15.69 -0.76
CA ALA A 33 -5.24 -14.91 -1.15
C ALA A 33 -6.55 -15.64 -0.82
N LYS A 34 -6.64 -16.95 -1.09
CA LYS A 34 -7.82 -17.77 -0.79
C LYS A 34 -8.12 -17.81 0.71
N ASN A 35 -7.11 -17.94 1.57
CA ASN A 35 -7.31 -18.04 3.02
C ASN A 35 -7.83 -16.75 3.66
N LEU A 36 -7.50 -15.59 3.09
CA LEU A 36 -7.98 -14.28 3.56
C LEU A 36 -9.44 -14.00 3.18
N SER A 37 -9.95 -14.62 2.10
CA SER A 37 -11.36 -14.48 1.69
C SER A 37 -12.37 -14.97 2.74
N HIS A 38 -11.93 -15.82 3.69
CA HIS A 38 -12.76 -16.39 4.75
C HIS A 38 -12.86 -15.52 6.01
N HIS A 39 -12.02 -14.49 6.17
CA HIS A 39 -11.96 -13.66 7.38
C HIS A 39 -12.85 -12.41 7.26
N ARG A 40 -14.17 -12.62 7.25
CA ARG A 40 -15.16 -11.55 7.06
C ARG A 40 -15.88 -11.21 8.37
N LYS A 41 -15.20 -10.49 9.27
CA LYS A 41 -15.87 -9.84 10.41
C LYS A 41 -16.30 -8.44 9.95
N GLY A 42 -17.57 -8.26 9.54
CA GLY A 42 -18.12 -6.92 9.24
C GLY A 42 -18.91 -6.76 7.94
N GLY A 43 -19.26 -7.82 7.22
CA GLY A 43 -20.20 -7.73 6.09
C GLY A 43 -19.65 -7.14 4.78
N GLY A 44 -18.44 -6.57 4.74
CA GLY A 44 -17.80 -6.09 3.50
C GLY A 44 -17.52 -7.19 2.48
N THR A 45 -17.46 -6.84 1.19
CA THR A 45 -17.07 -7.78 0.11
C THR A 45 -15.57 -7.69 -0.14
N ALA A 46 -14.93 -8.85 -0.30
CA ALA A 46 -13.51 -8.93 -0.66
C ALA A 46 -13.32 -9.55 -2.05
N SER A 47 -12.44 -8.95 -2.85
CA SER A 47 -11.96 -9.55 -4.10
C SER A 47 -10.44 -9.70 -4.08
N ILE A 48 -10.00 -10.72 -4.80
CA ILE A 48 -8.59 -11.05 -4.99
C ILE A 48 -8.20 -10.65 -6.40
N PHE A 49 -7.04 -10.03 -6.51
CA PHE A 49 -6.39 -9.82 -7.79
C PHE A 49 -4.93 -10.25 -7.72
N MET A 50 -4.53 -10.90 -8.79
CA MET A 50 -3.18 -11.40 -8.94
C MET A 50 -2.39 -10.34 -9.70
N ALA A 51 -1.47 -9.67 -9.02
CA ALA A 51 -0.55 -8.72 -9.63
C ALA A 51 0.83 -8.87 -9.00
N ASP A 52 1.85 -8.78 -9.84
CA ASP A 52 3.20 -8.45 -9.42
C ASP A 52 3.35 -6.93 -9.36
N VAL A 53 3.40 -6.39 -8.15
CA VAL A 53 3.50 -4.94 -7.92
C VAL A 53 4.86 -4.35 -8.27
N THR A 54 5.83 -5.18 -8.67
CA THR A 54 7.10 -4.71 -9.27
C THR A 54 6.95 -4.37 -10.76
N GLN A 55 5.84 -4.77 -11.39
CA GLN A 55 5.56 -4.57 -12.80
C GLN A 55 4.57 -3.41 -12.99
N SER A 56 5.00 -2.39 -13.75
CA SER A 56 4.25 -1.14 -13.89
C SER A 56 2.88 -1.32 -14.56
N ASP A 57 2.82 -2.15 -15.59
CA ASP A 57 1.60 -2.48 -16.34
C ASP A 57 0.57 -3.20 -15.45
N GLN A 58 1.03 -4.10 -14.59
CA GLN A 58 0.16 -4.81 -13.66
C GLN A 58 -0.37 -3.89 -12.55
N CYS A 59 0.43 -2.95 -12.05
CA CYS A 59 -0.04 -1.93 -11.10
C CYS A 59 -1.12 -1.03 -11.71
N GLN A 60 -0.96 -0.64 -12.97
CA GLN A 60 -1.97 0.15 -13.68
C GLN A 60 -3.27 -0.64 -13.86
N ALA A 61 -3.19 -1.86 -14.40
CA ALA A 61 -4.35 -2.73 -14.61
C ALA A 61 -5.10 -2.99 -13.30
N MET A 62 -4.37 -3.16 -12.19
CA MET A 62 -4.92 -3.27 -10.86
C MET A 62 -5.75 -2.04 -10.45
N ALA A 63 -5.21 -0.82 -10.61
CA ALA A 63 -5.91 0.39 -10.22
C ALA A 63 -7.20 0.57 -11.05
N ASP A 64 -7.11 0.32 -12.35
CA ASP A 64 -8.24 0.43 -13.28
C ASP A 64 -9.35 -0.58 -12.95
N GLU A 65 -8.98 -1.82 -12.63
CA GLU A 65 -9.92 -2.87 -12.26
C GLU A 65 -10.67 -2.55 -10.96
N VAL A 66 -9.98 -2.00 -9.95
CA VAL A 66 -10.60 -1.63 -8.67
C VAL A 66 -11.64 -0.54 -8.90
N VAL A 67 -11.30 0.51 -9.65
CA VAL A 67 -12.25 1.58 -9.99
C VAL A 67 -13.41 1.03 -10.82
N SER A 68 -13.16 0.16 -11.80
CA SER A 68 -14.22 -0.43 -12.62
C SER A 68 -15.21 -1.26 -11.79
N ARG A 69 -14.74 -1.94 -10.73
CA ARG A 69 -15.59 -2.81 -9.89
C ARG A 69 -16.27 -2.08 -8.76
N TYR A 70 -15.59 -1.11 -8.15
CA TYR A 70 -16.01 -0.51 -6.88
C TYR A 70 -16.29 1.00 -6.99
N GLY A 71 -16.02 1.61 -8.14
CA GLY A 71 -16.23 3.04 -8.39
C GLY A 71 -15.15 3.95 -7.81
N SER A 72 -14.51 3.58 -6.71
CA SER A 72 -13.45 4.37 -6.07
C SER A 72 -12.35 3.53 -5.44
N ILE A 73 -11.20 4.18 -5.17
CA ILE A 73 -10.11 3.61 -4.35
C ILE A 73 -9.86 4.54 -3.16
N ASP A 74 -10.51 4.32 -2.02
CA ASP A 74 -10.38 5.24 -0.88
C ASP A 74 -9.07 5.08 -0.09
N ILE A 75 -8.53 3.86 -0.03
CA ILE A 75 -7.34 3.53 0.76
C ILE A 75 -6.39 2.65 -0.06
N LEU A 76 -5.12 3.04 -0.13
CA LEU A 76 -4.02 2.21 -0.60
C LEU A 76 -3.16 1.80 0.59
N SER A 77 -2.99 0.50 0.79
CA SER A 77 -2.05 -0.06 1.76
C SER A 77 -0.88 -0.71 1.06
N ASN A 78 0.26 -0.02 1.04
CA ASN A 78 1.53 -0.52 0.55
C ASN A 78 2.16 -1.43 1.59
N ASN A 79 1.69 -2.67 1.64
CA ASN A 79 2.12 -3.69 2.60
C ASN A 79 3.05 -4.76 2.00
N VAL A 80 3.08 -4.92 0.67
CA VAL A 80 3.90 -5.94 0.02
C VAL A 80 5.37 -5.73 0.40
N GLY A 81 6.04 -6.80 0.83
CA GLY A 81 7.44 -6.75 1.18
C GLY A 81 8.07 -8.13 1.37
N ILE A 82 9.40 -8.15 1.25
CA ILE A 82 10.29 -9.29 1.45
C ILE A 82 11.42 -8.88 2.40
N GLY A 83 11.92 -9.84 3.18
CA GLY A 83 13.14 -9.65 3.98
C GLY A 83 14.40 -9.79 3.13
N SER A 84 15.54 -9.48 3.73
CA SER A 84 16.87 -9.73 3.16
C SER A 84 17.81 -10.26 4.24
N ALA A 85 18.98 -10.74 3.82
CA ALA A 85 20.10 -11.08 4.71
C ALA A 85 21.38 -10.41 4.19
N GLY A 86 22.37 -10.27 5.05
CA GLY A 86 23.68 -9.75 4.71
C GLY A 86 23.94 -8.34 5.21
N THR A 87 25.23 -8.05 5.32
CA THR A 87 25.83 -6.76 5.61
C THR A 87 26.19 -6.04 4.31
N VAL A 88 26.78 -4.85 4.42
CA VAL A 88 27.33 -4.12 3.27
C VAL A 88 28.46 -4.90 2.56
N LEU A 89 29.13 -5.83 3.25
CA LEU A 89 30.30 -6.53 2.72
C LEU A 89 29.96 -7.75 1.85
N ASP A 90 28.79 -8.35 2.07
CA ASP A 90 28.42 -9.67 1.56
C ASP A 90 26.99 -9.73 0.97
N ALA A 91 26.25 -8.62 0.99
CA ALA A 91 24.99 -8.54 0.28
C ALA A 91 25.22 -8.57 -1.24
N GLU A 92 24.61 -9.55 -1.90
CA GLU A 92 24.60 -9.65 -3.36
C GLU A 92 23.80 -8.51 -3.99
N GLU A 93 24.34 -7.89 -5.04
CA GLU A 93 23.67 -6.80 -5.77
C GLU A 93 22.30 -7.22 -6.30
N SER A 94 22.18 -8.46 -6.78
CA SER A 94 20.90 -9.00 -7.26
C SER A 94 19.82 -9.10 -6.16
N GLU A 95 20.22 -9.42 -4.92
CA GLU A 95 19.30 -9.45 -3.78
C GLU A 95 18.95 -8.03 -3.33
N TRP A 96 19.92 -7.11 -3.37
CA TRP A 96 19.70 -5.69 -3.13
C TRP A 96 18.64 -5.11 -4.07
N ASP A 97 18.82 -5.29 -5.38
CA ASP A 97 17.89 -4.79 -6.40
C ASP A 97 16.51 -5.40 -6.23
N ARG A 98 16.44 -6.72 -6.01
CA ARG A 98 15.17 -7.43 -5.78
C ARG A 98 14.42 -6.88 -4.56
N VAL A 99 15.13 -6.61 -3.46
CA VAL A 99 14.53 -6.08 -2.22
C VAL A 99 14.05 -4.64 -2.43
N LEU A 100 14.82 -3.78 -3.11
CA LEU A 100 14.37 -2.42 -3.42
C LEU A 100 13.20 -2.40 -4.40
N ASP A 101 13.21 -3.26 -5.42
CA ASP A 101 12.12 -3.38 -6.38
C ASP A 101 10.81 -3.77 -5.68
N VAL A 102 10.85 -4.77 -4.79
CA VAL A 102 9.65 -5.25 -4.09
C VAL A 102 9.22 -4.34 -2.95
N ASN A 103 10.14 -3.81 -2.15
CA ASN A 103 9.78 -3.10 -0.92
C ASN A 103 9.61 -1.59 -1.10
N LEU A 104 10.18 -1.00 -2.14
CA LEU A 104 10.22 0.46 -2.31
C LEU A 104 9.66 0.89 -3.67
N LYS A 105 10.19 0.37 -4.77
CA LYS A 105 9.70 0.71 -6.12
C LYS A 105 8.24 0.31 -6.31
N SER A 106 7.83 -0.84 -5.76
CA SER A 106 6.43 -1.25 -5.81
C SER A 106 5.49 -0.19 -5.20
N MET A 107 5.87 0.43 -4.07
CA MET A 107 5.08 1.49 -3.42
C MET A 107 4.97 2.72 -4.31
N PHE A 108 6.06 3.07 -4.99
CA PHE A 108 6.02 4.14 -5.99
C PHE A 108 5.09 3.78 -7.15
N LEU A 109 5.19 2.58 -7.72
CA LEU A 109 4.39 2.15 -8.86
C LEU A 109 2.90 2.09 -8.52
N THR A 110 2.52 1.47 -7.40
CA THR A 110 1.13 1.41 -6.97
C THR A 110 0.58 2.82 -6.73
N SER A 111 1.32 3.68 -6.02
CA SER A 111 0.90 5.06 -5.76
C SER A 111 0.76 5.87 -7.05
N LYS A 112 1.68 5.69 -8.01
CA LYS A 112 1.66 6.36 -9.32
C LYS A 112 0.35 6.14 -10.08
N PHE A 113 -0.22 4.93 -10.01
CA PHE A 113 -1.45 4.60 -10.72
C PHE A 113 -2.71 4.76 -9.87
N VAL A 114 -2.61 4.61 -8.55
CA VAL A 114 -3.77 4.75 -7.64
C VAL A 114 -4.09 6.21 -7.33
N ILE A 115 -3.09 7.09 -7.17
CA ILE A 115 -3.32 8.51 -6.83
C ILE A 115 -4.23 9.23 -7.83
N PRO A 116 -4.03 9.13 -9.17
CA PRO A 116 -4.95 9.75 -10.12
C PRO A 116 -6.38 9.27 -9.95
N ARG A 117 -6.58 7.95 -9.75
CA ARG A 117 -7.90 7.36 -9.50
C ARG A 117 -8.52 7.85 -8.20
N MET A 118 -7.74 7.97 -7.13
CA MET A 118 -8.17 8.58 -5.87
C MET A 118 -8.66 10.02 -6.08
N ILE A 119 -7.90 10.84 -6.80
CA ILE A 119 -8.27 12.24 -7.09
C ILE A 119 -9.57 12.31 -7.91
N GLU A 120 -9.73 11.43 -8.88
CA GLU A 120 -10.92 11.37 -9.75
C GLU A 120 -12.18 10.90 -9.02
N THR A 121 -12.05 9.96 -8.07
CA THR A 121 -13.19 9.16 -7.56
C THR A 121 -13.50 9.34 -6.08
N CYS A 122 -12.53 9.75 -5.25
CA CYS A 122 -12.72 9.85 -3.81
C CYS A 122 -13.32 11.19 -3.37
N THR A 123 -14.44 11.13 -2.66
CA THR A 123 -15.14 12.31 -2.16
C THR A 123 -14.55 12.90 -0.89
N LEU A 124 -13.79 12.11 -0.11
CA LEU A 124 -13.26 12.50 1.20
C LEU A 124 -11.72 12.71 1.21
N GLY A 125 -11.08 12.57 0.06
CA GLY A 125 -9.62 12.48 -0.04
C GLY A 125 -9.12 11.05 0.19
N GLY A 126 -8.16 10.60 -0.63
CA GLY A 126 -7.57 9.26 -0.52
C GLY A 126 -6.56 9.17 0.61
N LEU A 127 -6.39 7.97 1.17
CA LEU A 127 -5.39 7.64 2.18
C LEU A 127 -4.38 6.65 1.63
N ILE A 128 -3.09 6.94 1.76
CA ILE A 128 -2.00 6.02 1.46
C ILE A 128 -1.28 5.64 2.76
N ILE A 129 -1.10 4.35 2.97
CA ILE A 129 -0.43 3.78 4.13
C ILE A 129 0.79 3.00 3.63
N ASN A 130 1.99 3.47 3.95
CA ASN A 130 3.24 2.78 3.66
C ASN A 130 3.67 1.96 4.88
N ILE A 131 3.73 0.63 4.75
CA ILE A 131 4.15 -0.24 5.84
C ILE A 131 5.69 -0.33 5.85
N ALA A 132 6.29 0.50 6.71
CA ALA A 132 7.73 0.54 6.93
C ALA A 132 8.21 -0.54 7.94
N SER A 133 9.32 -0.27 8.63
CA SER A 133 9.86 -1.11 9.70
C SER A 133 10.70 -0.26 10.66
N ILE A 134 10.83 -0.72 11.91
CA ILE A 134 11.81 -0.16 12.86
C ILE A 134 13.25 -0.27 12.32
N ASP A 135 13.52 -1.28 11.49
CA ASP A 135 14.79 -1.47 10.80
C ASP A 135 15.10 -0.35 9.79
N GLY A 136 14.10 0.42 9.36
CA GLY A 136 14.30 1.63 8.56
C GLY A 136 14.77 2.84 9.37
N MET A 137 14.68 2.78 10.70
CA MET A 137 15.06 3.88 11.61
C MET A 137 16.35 3.60 12.38
N ARG A 138 16.74 2.33 12.49
CA ARG A 138 17.94 1.91 13.22
C ARG A 138 18.48 0.60 12.67
N ALA A 139 19.77 0.38 12.86
CA ALA A 139 20.38 -0.91 12.64
C ALA A 139 19.76 -1.97 13.57
N ASN A 140 19.52 -3.16 13.04
CA ASN A 140 19.05 -4.33 13.76
C ASN A 140 20.23 -5.27 14.05
N TRP A 141 20.10 -6.16 15.05
CA TRP A 141 21.07 -7.21 15.33
C TRP A 141 21.21 -8.20 14.16
N TRP A 142 20.10 -8.49 13.47
CA TRP A 142 20.10 -9.35 12.30
C TRP A 142 20.57 -8.57 11.06
N PRO A 143 21.66 -8.98 10.38
CA PRO A 143 22.13 -8.28 9.18
C PRO A 143 21.13 -8.38 8.03
N ASN A 144 20.60 -7.23 7.61
CA ASN A 144 19.60 -7.14 6.55
C ASN A 144 19.66 -5.80 5.80
N ILE A 145 20.86 -5.40 5.34
CA ILE A 145 21.10 -4.04 4.87
C ILE A 145 20.11 -3.57 3.78
N SER A 146 19.84 -4.42 2.77
CA SER A 146 18.90 -4.09 1.68
C SER A 146 17.48 -3.84 2.21
N TYR A 147 17.04 -4.67 3.16
CA TYR A 147 15.73 -4.51 3.81
C TYR A 147 15.67 -3.20 4.61
N ALA A 148 16.66 -2.97 5.48
CA ALA A 148 16.73 -1.76 6.32
C ALA A 148 16.68 -0.50 5.45
N VAL A 149 17.48 -0.43 4.39
CA VAL A 149 17.49 0.70 3.44
C VAL A 149 16.16 0.83 2.72
N SER A 150 15.56 -0.27 2.25
CA SER A 150 14.25 -0.23 1.59
C SER A 150 13.16 0.34 2.51
N LYS A 151 13.21 0.00 3.80
CA LYS A 151 12.24 0.47 4.80
C LYS A 151 12.53 1.89 5.28
N ALA A 152 13.78 2.33 5.27
CA ALA A 152 14.13 3.74 5.45
C ALA A 152 13.58 4.58 4.29
N GLY A 153 13.71 4.11 3.05
CA GLY A 153 13.09 4.73 1.88
C GLY A 153 11.56 4.83 2.01
N ALA A 154 10.91 3.77 2.50
CA ALA A 154 9.46 3.76 2.71
C ALA A 154 8.98 4.75 3.79
N ILE A 155 9.83 5.14 4.74
CA ILE A 155 9.51 6.18 5.75
C ILE A 155 9.53 7.58 5.12
N ALA A 156 10.42 7.80 4.14
CA ALA A 156 10.55 9.09 3.47
C ALA A 156 9.52 9.30 2.34
N ALA A 157 8.89 8.21 1.87
CA ALA A 157 8.00 8.16 0.71
C ALA A 157 6.56 8.59 1.01
#